data_AF-A0A953A8G5-F1
#
_entry.id   AF-A0A953A8G5-F1
#
_cell.length_a   1.000
_cell.length_b   1.000
_cell.length_c   1.000
_cell.angle_alpha   90.00
_cell.angle_beta   90.00
_cell.angle_gamma   90.00
#
_symmetry.space_group_name_H-M   'P 1'
#
loop_
_entity.id
_entity.type
_entity.pdbx_description
1 polymer ?
#
loop_
_entity_poly.entity_id
_entity_poly.type
_entity_poly.pdbx_seq_one_letter_code
_entity_poly.pdbx_strand_id
1 'polypeptide(L)'
;MRAGTWRAYPDLTAAEQVALAFAEAVTATPPTIDDDLFCQLREHFDAPEIVEISAICAWENYRARLNRALGIEPHGFYHFDDTNGSS
;
A
#
# COMPACT_ATOMS: atom_id res chain seq x y z
N MET A 1 14.08 -5.49 0.50
CA MET A 1 12.66 -5.23 0.83
C MET A 1 11.86 -6.45 0.44
N ARG A 2 10.98 -6.97 1.29
CA ARG A 2 9.97 -7.92 0.83
C ARG A 2 8.93 -7.09 0.06
N ALA A 3 8.83 -7.33 -1.26
CA ALA A 3 7.66 -6.94 -2.03
C ALA A 3 6.42 -7.46 -1.28
N GLY A 4 5.37 -6.64 -1.15
CA GLY A 4 4.14 -7.08 -0.51
C GLY A 4 3.60 -8.34 -1.19
N THR A 5 2.97 -9.22 -0.43
CA THR A 5 2.41 -10.50 -0.92
C THR A 5 1.29 -10.30 -1.94
N TRP A 6 0.83 -9.07 -2.15
CA TRP A 6 -0.25 -8.73 -3.07
C TRP A 6 0.02 -9.12 -4.51
N ARG A 7 1.29 -9.19 -4.94
CA ARG A 7 1.66 -9.65 -6.29
C ARG A 7 1.26 -11.12 -6.56
N ALA A 8 0.98 -11.88 -5.50
CA ALA A 8 0.52 -13.26 -5.61
C ALA A 8 -1.01 -13.39 -5.60
N TYR A 9 -1.77 -12.30 -5.46
CA TYR A 9 -3.23 -12.36 -5.47
C TYR A 9 -3.76 -12.33 -6.91
N PRO A 10 -4.37 -13.43 -7.39
CA PRO A 10 -4.79 -13.56 -8.79
C PRO A 10 -6.01 -12.69 -9.13
N ASP A 11 -6.76 -12.26 -8.12
CA ASP A 11 -8.03 -11.53 -8.30
C ASP A 11 -7.84 -10.02 -8.48
N LEU A 12 -6.61 -9.51 -8.33
CA LEU A 12 -6.31 -8.10 -8.54
C LEU A 12 -6.25 -7.77 -10.03
N THR A 13 -6.99 -6.76 -10.43
CA THR A 13 -6.91 -6.17 -11.76
C THR A 13 -5.53 -5.53 -12.00
N ALA A 14 -5.18 -5.32 -13.27
CA ALA A 14 -3.93 -4.63 -13.62
C ALA A 14 -3.86 -3.23 -12.99
N ALA A 15 -4.97 -2.48 -12.97
CA ALA A 15 -5.05 -1.16 -12.35
C ALA A 15 -4.75 -1.21 -10.84
N GLU A 16 -5.33 -2.17 -10.11
CA GLU A 16 -5.08 -2.35 -8.68
C GLU A 16 -3.63 -2.75 -8.40
N GLN A 17 -3.07 -3.64 -9.21
CA GLN A 17 -1.66 -4.04 -9.08
C GLN A 17 -0.71 -2.86 -9.28
N VAL A 18 -0.95 -2.02 -10.28
CA VAL A 18 -0.14 -0.82 -10.54
C VAL A 18 -0.31 0.23 -9.42
N ALA A 19 -1.53 0.43 -8.92
CA ALA A 19 -1.78 1.31 -7.78
C ALA A 19 -1.04 0.85 -6.51
N LEU A 20 -1.01 -0.45 -6.24
CA LEU A 20 -0.27 -1.02 -5.11
C LEU A 20 1.25 -0.90 -5.29
N ALA A 21 1.76 -1.12 -6.51
CA ALA A 21 3.18 -0.89 -6.81
C ALA A 21 3.58 0.58 -6.61
N PHE A 22 2.73 1.51 -7.05
CA PHE A 22 2.92 2.94 -6.84
C PHE A 22 2.89 3.30 -5.35
N ALA A 23 1.95 2.74 -4.59
CA ALA A 23 1.86 2.93 -3.14
C ALA A 23 3.13 2.43 -2.41
N GLU A 24 3.71 1.30 -2.81
CA GLU A 24 5.00 0.84 -2.28
C GLU A 24 6.13 1.82 -2.61
N ALA A 25 6.19 2.30 -3.86
CA ALA A 25 7.25 3.20 -4.32
C ALA A 25 7.22 4.56 -3.58
N VAL A 26 6.04 5.16 -3.41
CA VAL A 26 5.88 6.47 -2.75
C VAL A 26 6.08 6.40 -1.23
N THR A 27 5.87 5.24 -0.62
CA THR A 27 6.06 5.04 0.84
C THR A 27 7.46 4.58 1.22
N ALA A 28 8.30 4.23 0.23
CA ALA A 28 9.70 3.85 0.43
C ALA A 28 10.54 5.01 1.02
N THR A 29 11.72 4.69 1.55
CA THR A 29 12.66 5.68 2.08
C THR A 29 14.09 5.34 1.63
N PRO A 30 14.66 6.11 0.67
CA PRO A 30 14.05 7.25 -0.03
C PRO A 30 12.91 6.80 -0.98
N PRO A 31 11.90 7.65 -1.24
CA PRO A 31 10.89 7.37 -2.26
C PRO A 31 11.54 7.40 -3.64
N THR A 32 11.32 6.36 -4.44
CA THR A 32 11.82 6.27 -5.81
C THR A 32 10.69 5.73 -6.66
N ILE A 33 10.13 6.59 -7.52
CA ILE A 33 9.11 6.22 -8.49
C ILE A 33 9.81 6.12 -9.85
N ASP A 34 9.77 4.93 -10.44
CA ASP A 34 10.32 4.68 -11.77
C ASP A 34 9.39 5.28 -12.84
N ASP A 35 9.96 5.84 -13.92
CA ASP A 35 9.19 6.44 -15.01
C ASP A 35 8.27 5.41 -15.69
N ASP A 36 8.69 4.14 -15.79
CA ASP A 36 7.88 3.06 -16.36
C ASP A 36 6.67 2.74 -15.48
N LEU A 37 6.84 2.81 -14.15
CA LEU A 37 5.74 2.66 -13.21
C LEU A 37 4.74 3.82 -13.31
N PHE A 38 5.24 5.04 -13.47
CA PHE A 38 4.39 6.20 -13.65
C PHE A 38 3.65 6.18 -15.00
N CYS A 39 4.29 5.66 -16.05
CA CYS A 39 3.65 5.42 -17.35
C CYS A 39 2.50 4.42 -17.23
N GLN A 40 2.74 3.25 -16.60
CA GLN A 40 1.70 2.25 -16.35
C GLN A 40 0.53 2.81 -15.52
N LEU A 41 0.82 3.67 -14.53
CA LEU A 41 -0.21 4.30 -13.72
C LEU A 41 -1.14 5.18 -14.59
N ARG A 42 -0.57 5.92 -15.55
CA ARG A 42 -1.33 6.76 -16.48
C ARG A 42 -2.12 6.00 -17.55
N GLU A 43 -1.84 4.71 -17.75
CA GLU A 43 -2.66 3.85 -18.61
C GLU A 43 -3.99 3.47 -17.95
N HIS A 44 -4.05 3.52 -16.62
CA HIS A 44 -5.21 3.09 -15.83
C HIS A 44 -5.94 4.24 -15.14
N PHE A 45 -5.25 5.32 -14.82
CA PHE A 45 -5.78 6.43 -14.03
C PHE A 45 -5.51 7.77 -14.70
N ASP A 46 -6.47 8.68 -14.58
CA ASP A 46 -6.29 10.05 -15.03
C ASP A 46 -5.47 10.90 -14.04
N ALA A 47 -5.10 12.11 -14.43
CA ALA A 47 -4.25 12.95 -13.60
C ALA A 47 -4.87 13.30 -12.23
N PRO A 48 -6.16 13.67 -12.13
CA PRO A 48 -6.86 13.78 -10.84
C PRO A 48 -6.78 12.53 -9.97
N GLU A 49 -7.08 11.35 -10.52
CA GLU A 49 -7.04 10.07 -9.79
C GLU A 49 -5.64 9.77 -9.25
N ILE A 50 -4.60 10.02 -10.05
CA ILE A 50 -3.20 9.85 -9.62
C ILE A 50 -2.84 10.78 -8.46
N VAL A 51 -3.34 12.02 -8.48
CA VAL A 51 -3.15 12.98 -7.38
C VAL A 51 -3.83 12.48 -6.11
N GLU A 52 -5.06 11.96 -6.21
CA GLU A 52 -5.79 11.40 -5.08
C GLU A 52 -5.08 10.18 -4.47
N ILE A 53 -4.65 9.24 -5.31
CA ILE A 53 -3.87 8.06 -4.88
C ILE A 53 -2.60 8.51 -4.15
N SER A 54 -1.88 9.49 -4.70
CA SER A 54 -0.65 10.04 -4.10
C SER A 54 -0.93 10.67 -2.73
N ALA A 55 -2.00 11.45 -2.62
CA ALA A 55 -2.39 12.11 -1.38
C ALA A 55 -2.75 11.11 -0.27
N ILE A 56 -3.51 10.06 -0.61
CA ILE A 56 -3.87 8.98 0.33
C ILE A 56 -2.60 8.27 0.81
N CYS A 57 -1.70 7.90 -0.09
CA CYS A 57 -0.45 7.23 0.28
C CYS A 57 0.42 8.08 1.20
N ALA A 58 0.55 9.38 0.92
CA ALA A 58 1.30 10.31 1.75
C ALA A 58 0.68 10.48 3.15
N TRP A 59 -0.65 10.61 3.21
CA TRP A 59 -1.39 10.71 4.47
C TRP A 59 -1.21 9.48 5.35
N GLU A 60 -1.32 8.29 4.75
CA GLU A 60 -1.15 7.02 5.46
C GLU A 60 0.29 6.83 5.94
N ASN A 61 1.29 7.20 5.12
CA ASN A 61 2.69 7.18 5.55
C ASN A 61 2.95 8.13 6.72
N TYR A 62 2.40 9.35 6.66
CA TYR A 62 2.48 10.32 7.74
C TYR A 62 1.86 9.77 9.02
N ARG A 63 0.63 9.24 8.97
CA ARG A 63 -0.05 8.67 10.12
C ARG A 63 0.73 7.52 10.74
N ALA A 64 1.25 6.61 9.92
CA ALA A 64 2.06 5.48 10.38
C ALA A 64 3.36 5.96 11.08
N ARG A 65 4.06 6.93 10.49
CA ARG A 65 5.28 7.51 11.11
C ARG A 65 4.98 8.26 12.40
N LEU A 66 3.90 9.03 12.43
CA LEU A 66 3.46 9.77 13.60
C LEU A 66 3.12 8.81 14.75
N ASN A 67 2.32 7.79 14.48
CA ASN A 67 1.97 6.77 15.47
C ASN A 67 3.22 6.11 16.05
N ARG A 68 4.18 5.74 15.19
CA ARG A 68 5.45 5.17 15.63
C ARG A 68 6.28 6.16 16.48
N ALA A 69 6.35 7.42 16.09
CA ALA A 69 7.07 8.45 16.83
C ALA A 69 6.48 8.71 18.22
N LEU A 70 5.15 8.57 18.35
CA LEU A 70 4.43 8.76 19.61
C LEU A 70 4.29 7.48 20.45
N GLY A 71 4.81 6.34 19.97
CA GLY A 71 4.65 5.05 20.65
C GLY A 71 3.20 4.55 20.68
N ILE A 72 2.34 5.04 19.78
CA ILE A 72 0.95 4.59 19.65
C ILE A 72 0.99 3.25 18.92
N GLU A 73 0.92 2.16 19.68
CA GLU A 73 0.76 0.83 19.10
C GLU A 73 -0.62 0.70 18.44
N PRO A 74 -0.72 -0.02 17.31
CA PRO A 74 -2.01 -0.39 16.75
C PRO A 74 -2.82 -1.09 17.85
N HIS A 75 -3.94 -0.51 18.27
CA HIS A 75 -4.82 -1.15 19.23
C HIS A 75 -5.21 -2.51 18.67
N GLY A 76 -4.83 -3.59 19.37
CA GLY A 76 -4.75 -4.97 18.89
C GLY A 76 -6.06 -5.64 18.47
N PHE A 77 -6.76 -5.09 17.49
CA PHE A 77 -8.00 -5.62 16.93
C PHE A 77 -7.76 -6.57 15.74
N TYR A 78 -6.73 -7.41 15.83
CA TYR A 78 -6.61 -8.60 14.99
C TYR A 78 -6.54 -9.83 15.89
N HIS A 79 -7.70 -10.27 16.35
CA HIS A 79 -7.87 -11.63 16.85
C HIS A 79 -8.08 -12.51 15.62
N PHE A 80 -7.04 -13.20 15.16
CA PHE A 80 -7.23 -14.35 14.28
C PHE A 80 -7.73 -15.46 15.22
N ASP A 81 -9.03 -15.72 15.18
CA ASP A 81 -9.62 -16.78 15.99
C ASP A 81 -9.25 -18.11 15.33
N ASP A 82 -8.13 -18.71 15.77
CA ASP A 82 -7.79 -20.09 15.47
C ASP A 82 -8.66 -21.02 16.31
N THR A 83 -9.97 -21.02 16.08
CA THR A 83 -10.89 -22.06 16.58
C THR A 83 -11.21 -23.04 15.45
N ASN A 84 -10.18 -23.70 14.94
CA ASN A 84 -10.38 -24.87 14.08
C ASN A 84 -9.95 -26.15 14.80
N GLY A 85 -10.97 -26.86 15.31
CA GLY A 85 -11.00 -28.31 15.39
C GLY A 85 -9.85 -29.01 16.10
N SER A 86 -10.02 -29.28 17.40
CA SER A 86 -9.40 -30.44 18.03
C SER A 86 -10.45 -31.10 18.92
N SER A 87 -10.92 -32.25 18.40
CA SER A 87 -11.42 -33.46 19.06
C SER A 87 -12.31 -33.35 20.31
#